data_AF-A0A5X0G848-F1
#
_entry.id   AF-A0A5X0G848-F1
#
_cell.length_a   1.000
_cell.length_b   1.000
_cell.length_c   1.000
_cell.angle_alpha   90.00
_cell.angle_beta   90.00
_cell.angle_gamma   90.00
#
_symmetry.space_group_name_H-M   'P 1'
#
loop_
_entity.id
_entity.type
_entity.pdbx_description
1 polymer ?
#
loop_
_entity_poly.entity_id
_entity_poly.type
_entity_poly.pdbx_seq_one_letter_code
_entity_poly.pdbx_strand_id
1 'polypeptide(L)'
;MQEIRSQYPHDHFIEVADEHLVFRQVALEDRTPNGSQISAASGFKPDQMPVVLMFLPNGSLEDIRPDEVVHLGSDVRRFIVIESDRTYFFTIDGARLEWPCRLITGYNVRKLGNIDDNKKLLLEREDEADLEIQNDQIIDLDGDGIEHFISRKATWKLNVQGKEFTFDTPTVVIRDAVIRAGLNPNQAWHIFLKVEGQPKVEKNIDDIIDLRTPGIEKLRLTPKDVNNGEESPAKRREFSLLPSDERYLNEMGYFWETSLNGNARWLIIHGFEVPEGYNHQQVNLALSITSGYPVNMLDMFYVYPPLARVNGVNIPATEATAVIDSVAYQRWSRHRSWDPETDSVISQLAMADGCLQKEVEQ
;
A
#
# COMPACT_ATOMS: atom_id res chain seq x y z
N MET A 1 16.96 42.43 -49.40
CA MET A 1 16.45 41.07 -49.61
C MET A 1 15.78 40.64 -48.32
N GLN A 2 14.46 40.81 -48.25
CA GLN A 2 13.63 40.35 -47.14
C GLN A 2 13.60 38.83 -47.17
N GLU A 3 14.09 38.18 -46.12
CA GLU A 3 13.84 36.76 -45.91
C GLU A 3 12.35 36.57 -45.58
N ILE A 4 11.64 35.97 -46.54
CA ILE A 4 10.30 35.44 -46.34
C ILE A 4 10.44 34.27 -45.36
N ARG A 5 10.20 34.54 -44.07
CA ARG A 5 9.88 33.48 -43.11
C ARG A 5 8.54 32.90 -43.53
N SER A 6 8.60 31.73 -44.18
CA SER A 6 7.44 30.87 -44.40
C SER A 6 6.80 30.55 -43.04
N GLN A 7 5.60 31.11 -42.82
CA GLN A 7 4.72 30.76 -41.72
C GLN A 7 4.12 29.38 -42.05
N TYR A 8 4.70 28.32 -41.51
CA TYR A 8 4.02 27.03 -41.45
C TYR A 8 2.78 27.20 -40.56
N PRO A 9 1.57 26.82 -41.01
CA PRO A 9 0.39 26.87 -40.17
C PRO A 9 0.61 25.94 -38.97
N HIS A 10 0.14 26.34 -37.79
CA HIS A 10 0.17 25.44 -36.64
C HIS A 10 -0.75 24.26 -36.96
N ASP A 11 -0.18 23.07 -37.14
CA ASP A 11 -0.97 21.85 -37.34
C ASP A 11 -2.01 21.77 -36.21
N HIS A 12 -3.29 21.77 -36.61
CA HIS A 12 -4.39 21.57 -35.67
C HIS A 12 -4.60 20.08 -35.52
N PHE A 13 -4.60 19.60 -34.29
CA PHE A 13 -4.81 18.19 -34.01
C PHE A 13 -6.17 17.99 -33.35
N ILE A 14 -6.85 16.94 -33.80
CA ILE A 14 -7.96 16.33 -33.08
C ILE A 14 -7.51 14.98 -32.53
N GLU A 15 -8.25 14.46 -31.58
CA GLU A 15 -8.07 13.10 -31.08
C GLU A 15 -9.15 12.21 -31.66
N VAL A 16 -8.75 11.10 -32.27
CA VAL A 16 -9.65 10.12 -32.88
C VAL A 16 -9.41 8.77 -32.25
N ALA A 17 -10.49 8.07 -31.91
CA ALA A 17 -10.46 6.69 -31.45
C ALA A 17 -11.31 5.77 -32.32
N ASP A 18 -11.02 4.47 -32.22
CA ASP A 18 -11.78 3.36 -32.77
C ASP A 18 -12.75 2.79 -31.72
N GLU A 19 -13.29 1.59 -31.96
CA GLU A 19 -14.20 0.88 -31.05
C GLU A 19 -13.57 0.53 -29.69
N HIS A 20 -12.25 0.61 -29.55
CA HIS A 20 -11.54 0.36 -28.30
C HIS A 20 -11.32 1.64 -27.47
N LEU A 21 -11.77 2.79 -27.97
CA LEU A 21 -11.60 4.11 -27.35
C LEU A 21 -10.11 4.48 -27.11
N VAL A 22 -9.21 3.96 -27.95
CA VAL A 22 -7.79 4.31 -27.93
C VAL A 22 -7.57 5.55 -28.79
N PHE A 23 -7.40 6.70 -28.15
CA PHE A 23 -7.23 7.97 -28.85
C PHE A 23 -5.83 8.14 -29.42
N ARG A 24 -5.77 8.60 -30.67
CA ARG A 24 -4.57 9.06 -31.35
C ARG A 24 -4.77 10.45 -31.92
N GLN A 25 -3.69 11.21 -32.01
CA GLN A 25 -3.72 12.53 -32.64
C GLN A 25 -3.77 12.42 -34.15
N VAL A 26 -4.64 13.22 -34.76
CA VAL A 26 -4.82 13.33 -36.22
C VAL A 26 -4.71 14.80 -36.59
N ALA A 27 -3.81 15.12 -37.52
CA ALA A 27 -3.67 16.47 -38.05
C ALA A 27 -4.83 16.80 -38.98
N LEU A 28 -5.34 18.02 -38.86
CA LEU A 28 -6.32 18.61 -39.76
C LEU A 28 -5.77 19.90 -40.33
N GLU A 29 -5.98 20.07 -41.63
CA GLU A 29 -5.63 21.30 -42.34
C GLU A 29 -6.69 22.41 -42.13
N ASP A 30 -7.93 22.02 -41.84
CA ASP A 30 -9.10 22.90 -41.69
C ASP A 30 -9.49 23.07 -40.21
N ARG A 31 -9.83 24.30 -39.80
CA ARG A 31 -10.30 24.64 -38.45
C ARG A 31 -11.80 24.46 -38.26
N THR A 32 -12.52 24.29 -39.36
CA THR A 32 -13.95 24.03 -39.43
C THR A 32 -14.21 22.80 -40.28
N PRO A 33 -13.60 21.64 -39.96
CA PRO A 33 -13.77 20.44 -40.76
C PRO A 33 -15.21 19.98 -40.70
N ASN A 34 -15.70 19.36 -41.77
CA ASN A 34 -16.93 18.57 -41.73
C ASN A 34 -16.66 17.10 -41.38
N GLY A 35 -17.73 16.33 -41.15
CA GLY A 35 -17.62 14.89 -40.86
C GLY A 35 -16.82 14.11 -41.92
N SER A 36 -16.93 14.46 -43.20
CA SER A 36 -16.14 13.84 -44.27
C SER A 36 -14.64 14.12 -44.16
N GLN A 37 -14.26 15.35 -43.81
CA GLN A 37 -12.86 15.71 -43.61
C GLN A 37 -12.27 15.02 -42.37
N ILE A 38 -13.05 14.91 -41.29
CA ILE A 38 -12.64 14.21 -40.06
C ILE A 38 -12.41 12.71 -40.34
N SER A 39 -13.35 12.06 -41.01
CA SER A 39 -13.23 10.63 -41.36
C SER A 39 -12.09 10.37 -42.34
N ALA A 40 -11.92 11.21 -43.37
CA ALA A 40 -10.82 11.11 -44.33
C ALA A 40 -9.45 11.28 -43.66
N ALA A 41 -9.28 12.29 -42.78
CA ALA A 41 -8.04 12.48 -42.02
C ALA A 41 -7.75 11.31 -41.07
N SER A 42 -8.80 10.61 -40.64
CA SER A 42 -8.71 9.39 -39.84
C SER A 42 -8.34 8.15 -40.66
N GLY A 43 -8.26 8.25 -41.99
CA GLY A 43 -7.85 7.17 -42.88
C GLY A 43 -9.00 6.38 -43.52
N PHE A 44 -10.24 6.80 -43.32
CA PHE A 44 -11.41 6.14 -43.90
C PHE A 44 -11.71 6.66 -45.29
N LYS A 45 -12.22 5.78 -46.15
CA LYS A 45 -12.76 6.14 -47.46
C LYS A 45 -14.28 6.31 -47.38
N PRO A 46 -14.89 7.11 -48.26
CA PRO A 46 -16.34 7.33 -48.25
C PRO A 46 -17.19 6.05 -48.42
N ASP A 47 -16.69 5.05 -49.16
CA ASP A 47 -17.38 3.77 -49.40
C ASP A 47 -17.38 2.83 -48.18
N GLN A 48 -16.61 3.15 -47.15
CA GLN A 48 -16.58 2.44 -45.86
C GLN A 48 -17.65 2.94 -44.87
N MET A 49 -18.53 3.85 -45.29
CA MET A 49 -19.62 4.39 -44.44
C MET A 49 -19.16 4.76 -43.01
N PRO A 50 -18.14 5.62 -42.85
CA PRO A 50 -17.64 5.96 -41.52
C PRO A 50 -18.68 6.76 -40.73
N VAL A 51 -19.03 6.27 -39.55
CA VAL A 51 -19.78 7.02 -38.52
C VAL A 51 -18.79 7.87 -37.74
N VAL A 52 -19.12 9.16 -37.54
CA VAL A 52 -18.28 10.12 -36.81
C VAL A 52 -19.04 10.61 -35.58
N LEU A 53 -18.62 10.19 -34.40
CA LEU A 53 -19.22 10.64 -33.14
C LEU A 53 -18.28 11.62 -32.43
N MET A 54 -18.78 12.78 -32.00
CA MET A 54 -18.03 13.77 -31.23
C MET A 54 -18.34 13.66 -29.74
N PHE A 55 -17.30 13.69 -28.89
CA PHE A 55 -17.49 13.88 -27.45
C PHE A 55 -17.77 15.35 -27.12
N LEU A 56 -18.92 15.59 -26.52
CA LEU A 56 -19.30 16.90 -26.00
C LEU A 56 -18.70 17.16 -24.61
N PRO A 57 -18.59 18.44 -24.18
CA PRO A 57 -18.06 18.79 -22.85
C PRO A 57 -18.82 18.18 -21.67
N ASN A 58 -20.11 17.85 -21.86
CA ASN A 58 -20.95 17.19 -20.87
C ASN A 58 -20.78 15.66 -20.85
N GLY A 59 -19.93 15.10 -21.71
CA GLY A 59 -19.68 13.66 -21.84
C GLY A 59 -20.61 12.92 -22.81
N SER A 60 -21.64 13.58 -23.35
CA SER A 60 -22.53 12.98 -24.36
C SER A 60 -21.81 12.83 -25.71
N LEU A 61 -22.32 11.90 -26.53
CA LEU A 61 -21.90 11.75 -27.92
C LEU A 61 -22.89 12.44 -28.85
N GLU A 62 -22.36 13.07 -29.89
CA GLU A 62 -23.13 13.67 -30.99
C GLU A 62 -22.69 13.04 -32.31
N ASP A 63 -23.65 12.57 -33.12
CA ASP A 63 -23.40 12.09 -34.48
C ASP A 63 -23.20 13.27 -35.43
N ILE A 64 -22.04 13.29 -36.11
CA ILE A 64 -21.65 14.34 -37.04
C ILE A 64 -21.83 13.83 -38.45
N ARG A 65 -22.76 14.45 -39.18
CA ARG A 65 -23.03 14.06 -40.57
C ARG A 65 -21.83 14.35 -41.48
N PRO A 66 -21.70 13.63 -42.62
CA PRO A 66 -20.60 13.85 -43.55
C PRO A 66 -20.43 15.31 -44.02
N ASP A 67 -21.52 16.05 -44.17
CA ASP A 67 -21.56 17.45 -44.61
C ASP A 67 -21.67 18.47 -43.47
N GLU A 68 -21.79 18.02 -42.22
CA GLU A 68 -21.93 18.87 -41.05
C GLU A 68 -20.59 19.44 -40.61
N VAL A 69 -20.52 20.77 -40.52
CA VAL A 69 -19.32 21.52 -40.13
C VAL A 69 -19.18 21.54 -38.61
N VAL A 70 -18.01 21.14 -38.12
CA VAL A 70 -17.68 21.11 -36.70
C VAL A 70 -16.76 22.27 -36.32
N HIS A 71 -17.08 22.95 -35.22
CA HIS A 71 -16.23 24.00 -34.66
C HIS A 71 -15.27 23.43 -33.61
N LEU A 72 -13.98 23.31 -33.99
CA LEU A 72 -12.96 22.72 -33.12
C LEU A 72 -12.61 23.58 -31.89
N GLY A 73 -12.86 24.89 -31.91
CA GLY A 73 -12.59 25.78 -30.77
C GLY A 73 -11.11 25.87 -30.40
N SER A 74 -10.81 26.18 -29.13
CA SER A 74 -9.45 26.24 -28.58
C SER A 74 -8.98 24.93 -27.95
N ASP A 75 -9.92 24.10 -27.51
CA ASP A 75 -9.65 22.82 -26.84
C ASP A 75 -9.56 21.69 -27.86
N VAL A 76 -8.76 20.68 -27.55
CA VAL A 76 -8.68 19.48 -28.41
C VAL A 76 -10.02 18.74 -28.37
N ARG A 77 -10.64 18.59 -29.54
CA ARG A 77 -11.88 17.81 -29.70
C ARG A 77 -11.54 16.33 -29.88
N ARG A 78 -12.39 15.49 -29.29
CA ARG A 78 -12.29 14.03 -29.34
C ARG A 78 -13.42 13.47 -30.18
N PHE A 79 -13.08 12.55 -31.07
CA PHE A 79 -14.01 11.87 -31.96
C PHE A 79 -13.82 10.36 -31.90
N ILE A 80 -14.88 9.65 -32.23
CA ILE A 80 -14.87 8.22 -32.55
C ILE A 80 -15.18 8.13 -34.04
N VAL A 81 -14.35 7.42 -34.79
CA VAL A 81 -14.56 7.21 -36.24
C VAL A 81 -14.48 5.71 -36.53
N ILE A 82 -15.61 5.13 -36.92
CA ILE A 82 -15.77 3.68 -37.08
C ILE A 82 -16.56 3.40 -38.37
N GLU A 83 -16.14 2.40 -39.13
CA GLU A 83 -16.91 1.86 -40.27
C GLU A 83 -18.12 1.09 -39.72
N SER A 84 -19.33 1.57 -40.02
CA SER A 84 -20.57 0.93 -39.59
C SER A 84 -21.75 1.31 -40.47
N ASP A 85 -22.72 0.40 -40.60
CA ASP A 85 -23.97 0.63 -41.34
C ASP A 85 -25.13 1.08 -40.43
N ARG A 86 -24.95 1.06 -39.10
CA ARG A 86 -26.01 1.40 -38.14
C ARG A 86 -25.46 1.80 -36.76
N THR A 87 -26.36 2.40 -35.97
CA THR A 87 -26.11 2.79 -34.58
C THR A 87 -27.06 2.04 -33.66
N TYR A 88 -26.54 1.57 -32.53
CA TYR A 88 -27.28 0.87 -31.49
C TYR A 88 -27.56 1.84 -30.33
N PHE A 89 -28.76 1.74 -29.76
CA PHE A 89 -29.16 2.54 -28.60
C PHE A 89 -29.10 1.70 -27.34
N PHE A 90 -28.63 2.32 -26.27
CA PHE A 90 -28.65 1.75 -24.93
C PHE A 90 -28.81 2.88 -23.93
N THR A 91 -29.03 2.55 -22.67
CA THR A 91 -29.11 3.56 -21.60
C THR A 91 -28.09 3.31 -20.51
N ILE A 92 -27.61 4.39 -19.88
CA ILE A 92 -26.83 4.35 -18.65
C ILE A 92 -27.52 5.26 -17.64
N ASP A 93 -27.93 4.72 -16.50
CA ASP A 93 -28.65 5.46 -15.44
C ASP A 93 -29.88 6.24 -16.00
N GLY A 94 -30.55 5.67 -17.00
CA GLY A 94 -31.71 6.25 -17.69
C GLY A 94 -31.38 7.26 -18.79
N ALA A 95 -30.11 7.68 -18.94
CA ALA A 95 -29.69 8.53 -20.06
C ALA A 95 -29.46 7.66 -21.31
N ARG A 96 -30.03 8.07 -22.45
CA ARG A 96 -29.85 7.38 -23.74
C ARG A 96 -28.50 7.73 -24.36
N LEU A 97 -27.79 6.71 -24.83
CA LEU A 97 -26.54 6.82 -25.57
C LEU A 97 -26.61 6.03 -26.89
N GLU A 98 -25.63 6.32 -27.74
CA GLU A 98 -25.48 5.78 -29.08
C GLU A 98 -24.09 5.12 -29.22
N TRP A 99 -24.05 3.94 -29.84
CA TRP A 99 -22.80 3.23 -30.13
C TRP A 99 -22.84 2.62 -31.54
N PRO A 100 -21.81 2.82 -32.38
CA PRO A 100 -21.86 2.41 -33.78
C PRO A 100 -21.43 0.95 -33.99
N CYS A 101 -21.19 0.16 -32.94
CA CYS A 101 -20.87 -1.25 -33.05
C CYS A 101 -21.93 -2.11 -32.34
N ARG A 102 -22.22 -3.28 -32.91
CA ARG A 102 -23.10 -4.27 -32.26
C ARG A 102 -22.58 -4.69 -30.88
N LEU A 103 -21.26 -4.87 -30.79
CA LEU A 103 -20.60 -5.33 -29.59
C LEU A 103 -20.01 -4.13 -28.84
N ILE A 104 -20.22 -4.10 -27.53
CA ILE A 104 -19.63 -3.11 -26.63
C ILE A 104 -19.01 -3.81 -25.43
N THR A 105 -17.89 -3.30 -24.92
CA THR A 105 -17.29 -3.80 -23.69
C THR A 105 -17.82 -3.06 -22.48
N GLY A 106 -17.85 -3.71 -21.31
CA GLY A 106 -18.18 -3.02 -20.05
C GLY A 106 -17.26 -1.81 -19.78
N TYR A 107 -16.00 -1.87 -20.23
CA TYR A 107 -15.07 -0.74 -20.19
C TYR A 107 -15.60 0.46 -20.99
N ASN A 108 -16.04 0.24 -22.24
CA ASN A 108 -16.59 1.31 -23.07
C ASN A 108 -17.85 1.90 -22.46
N VAL A 109 -18.77 1.07 -21.95
CA VAL A 109 -19.97 1.54 -21.25
C VAL A 109 -19.60 2.46 -20.09
N ARG A 110 -18.62 2.06 -19.26
CA ARG A 110 -18.13 2.92 -18.15
C ARG A 110 -17.55 4.23 -18.64
N LYS A 111 -16.74 4.21 -19.69
CA LYS A 111 -16.13 5.43 -20.26
C LYS A 111 -17.17 6.39 -20.80
N LEU A 112 -18.15 5.87 -21.54
CA LEU A 112 -19.24 6.67 -22.12
C LEU A 112 -20.17 7.23 -21.04
N GLY A 113 -20.44 6.48 -19.98
CA GLY A 113 -21.26 6.93 -18.85
C GLY A 113 -20.50 7.72 -17.77
N ASN A 114 -19.20 7.97 -17.94
CA ASN A 114 -18.33 8.54 -16.91
C ASN A 114 -18.49 7.86 -15.53
N ILE A 115 -18.56 6.52 -15.54
CA ILE A 115 -18.80 5.71 -14.34
C ILE A 115 -17.46 5.46 -13.63
N ASP A 116 -17.36 5.92 -12.38
CA ASP A 116 -16.20 5.72 -11.52
C ASP A 116 -15.98 4.23 -11.18
N ASP A 117 -14.72 3.87 -10.96
CA ASP A 117 -14.27 2.53 -10.55
C ASP A 117 -14.89 2.10 -9.20
N ASN A 118 -15.32 3.05 -8.36
CA ASN A 118 -16.04 2.82 -7.11
C ASN A 118 -17.51 2.37 -7.27
N LYS A 119 -18.00 2.26 -8.51
CA LYS A 119 -19.35 1.77 -8.83
C LYS A 119 -19.32 0.42 -9.52
N LYS A 120 -20.36 -0.38 -9.28
CA LYS A 120 -20.70 -1.54 -10.11
C LYS A 120 -21.44 -1.06 -11.36
N LEU A 121 -21.18 -1.73 -12.48
CA LEU A 121 -21.96 -1.63 -13.70
C LEU A 121 -22.88 -2.85 -13.75
N LEU A 122 -24.18 -2.62 -13.86
CA LEU A 122 -25.20 -3.67 -13.91
C LEU A 122 -25.98 -3.54 -15.21
N LEU A 123 -26.33 -4.65 -15.83
CA LEU A 123 -27.30 -4.73 -16.91
C LEU A 123 -28.64 -5.22 -16.31
N GLU A 124 -29.67 -4.40 -16.44
CA GLU A 124 -31.02 -4.73 -15.99
C GLU A 124 -31.61 -5.88 -16.84
N ARG A 125 -32.32 -6.79 -16.18
CA ARG A 125 -33.02 -7.92 -16.81
C ARG A 125 -34.42 -8.00 -16.22
N GLU A 126 -35.45 -8.17 -17.05
CA GLU A 126 -36.85 -8.10 -16.59
C GLU A 126 -37.21 -9.26 -15.64
N ASP A 127 -36.85 -10.49 -16.00
CA ASP A 127 -37.25 -11.71 -15.27
C ASP A 127 -36.13 -12.33 -14.44
N GLU A 128 -34.97 -11.67 -14.37
CA GLU A 128 -33.78 -12.16 -13.70
C GLU A 128 -33.13 -11.05 -12.87
N ALA A 129 -32.28 -11.41 -11.89
CA ALA A 129 -31.52 -10.40 -11.16
C ALA A 129 -30.60 -9.61 -12.12
N ASP A 130 -30.37 -8.32 -11.86
CA ASP A 130 -29.43 -7.52 -12.64
C ASP A 130 -28.08 -8.24 -12.81
N LEU A 131 -27.55 -8.27 -14.02
CA LEU A 131 -26.28 -8.89 -14.33
C LEU A 131 -25.13 -7.90 -14.08
N GLU A 132 -24.20 -8.21 -13.19
CA GLU A 132 -22.99 -7.39 -13.02
C GLU A 132 -22.05 -7.57 -14.21
N ILE A 133 -21.67 -6.45 -14.83
CA ILE A 133 -20.87 -6.40 -16.05
C ILE A 133 -19.42 -6.04 -15.71
N GLN A 134 -18.49 -6.91 -16.12
CA GLN A 134 -17.04 -6.67 -15.99
C GLN A 134 -16.50 -5.83 -17.15
N ASN A 135 -15.33 -5.21 -16.97
CA ASN A 135 -14.75 -4.30 -17.97
C ASN A 135 -14.44 -4.99 -19.32
N ASP A 136 -13.99 -6.25 -19.27
CA ASP A 136 -13.65 -7.08 -20.41
C ASP A 136 -14.84 -7.86 -20.98
N GLN A 137 -15.97 -7.84 -20.27
CA GLN A 137 -17.17 -8.50 -20.75
C GLN A 137 -17.71 -7.79 -21.98
N ILE A 138 -17.99 -8.57 -23.02
CA ILE A 138 -18.59 -8.13 -24.26
C ILE A 138 -20.10 -8.30 -24.16
N ILE A 139 -20.83 -7.26 -24.54
CA ILE A 139 -22.29 -7.19 -24.55
C ILE A 139 -22.73 -6.98 -25.99
N ASP A 140 -23.74 -7.73 -26.39
CA ASP A 140 -24.39 -7.62 -27.69
C ASP A 140 -25.58 -6.67 -27.58
N LEU A 141 -25.55 -5.58 -28.35
CA LEU A 141 -26.59 -4.54 -28.38
C LEU A 141 -27.67 -4.81 -29.45
N ASP A 142 -27.57 -5.92 -30.19
CA ASP A 142 -28.55 -6.34 -31.20
C ASP A 142 -29.55 -7.36 -30.62
N GLY A 143 -29.77 -7.30 -29.30
CA GLY A 143 -30.75 -8.10 -28.58
C GLY A 143 -32.18 -7.59 -28.77
N ASP A 144 -33.13 -8.26 -28.11
CA ASP A 144 -34.52 -7.78 -28.06
C ASP A 144 -34.61 -6.54 -27.16
N GLY A 145 -34.96 -5.40 -27.75
CA GLY A 145 -35.13 -4.13 -27.01
C GLY A 145 -33.88 -3.27 -27.01
N ILE A 146 -33.65 -2.55 -25.90
CA ILE A 146 -32.44 -1.76 -25.68
C ILE A 146 -31.82 -2.17 -24.34
N GLU A 147 -30.50 -2.22 -24.26
CA GLU A 147 -29.82 -2.55 -23.03
C GLU A 147 -29.90 -1.40 -22.03
N HIS A 148 -30.28 -1.72 -20.80
CA HIS A 148 -30.41 -0.78 -19.69
C HIS A 148 -29.30 -1.01 -18.68
N PHE A 149 -28.27 -0.15 -18.71
CA PHE A 149 -27.18 -0.20 -17.75
C PHE A 149 -27.43 0.73 -16.56
N ILE A 150 -27.10 0.25 -15.36
CA ILE A 150 -27.27 0.97 -14.11
C ILE A 150 -25.94 0.99 -13.35
N SER A 151 -25.54 2.16 -12.87
CA SER A 151 -24.39 2.33 -11.98
C SER A 151 -24.84 2.35 -10.52
N ARG A 152 -24.25 1.49 -9.69
CA ARG A 152 -24.55 1.45 -8.24
C ARG A 152 -23.27 1.58 -7.43
N LYS A 153 -23.32 2.30 -6.31
CA LYS A 153 -22.18 2.39 -5.38
C LYS A 153 -21.75 0.98 -4.97
N ALA A 154 -20.49 0.66 -5.21
CA ALA A 154 -19.92 -0.62 -4.83
C ALA A 154 -19.30 -0.53 -3.43
N THR A 155 -19.18 -1.70 -2.80
CA THR A 155 -18.35 -1.86 -1.62
C THR A 155 -17.58 -3.16 -1.73
N TRP A 156 -16.33 -3.14 -1.29
CA TRP A 156 -15.43 -4.29 -1.30
C TRP A 156 -15.09 -4.69 0.11
N LYS A 157 -14.99 -5.99 0.33
CA LYS A 157 -14.67 -6.57 1.64
C LYS A 157 -13.26 -7.13 1.61
N LEU A 158 -12.51 -6.88 2.67
CA LEU A 158 -11.19 -7.46 2.88
C LEU A 158 -11.10 -7.99 4.31
N ASN A 159 -10.75 -9.26 4.45
CA ASN A 159 -10.42 -9.82 5.75
C ASN A 159 -8.97 -9.46 6.11
N VAL A 160 -8.76 -8.75 7.20
CA VAL A 160 -7.43 -8.46 7.76
C VAL A 160 -7.32 -9.17 9.10
N GLN A 161 -6.42 -10.14 9.21
CA GLN A 161 -6.17 -10.89 10.46
C GLN A 161 -7.42 -11.54 11.09
N GLY A 162 -8.36 -12.02 10.26
CA GLY A 162 -9.58 -12.70 10.71
C GLY A 162 -10.80 -11.77 10.83
N LYS A 163 -10.65 -10.45 10.71
CA LYS A 163 -11.75 -9.49 10.76
C LYS A 163 -12.03 -8.87 9.39
N GLU A 164 -13.30 -8.76 9.01
CA GLU A 164 -13.72 -8.16 7.75
C GLU A 164 -13.82 -6.62 7.84
N PHE A 165 -13.31 -5.93 6.82
CA PHE A 165 -13.38 -4.48 6.67
C PHE A 165 -13.95 -4.13 5.28
N THR A 166 -14.75 -3.07 5.22
CA THR A 166 -15.42 -2.64 3.99
C THR A 166 -14.79 -1.37 3.42
N PHE A 167 -14.48 -1.38 2.13
CA PHE A 167 -13.88 -0.29 1.38
C PHE A 167 -14.84 0.19 0.29
N ASP A 168 -14.77 1.46 -0.05
CA ASP A 168 -15.55 2.11 -1.11
C ASP A 168 -14.71 2.33 -2.38
N THR A 169 -13.47 1.86 -2.42
CA THR A 169 -12.62 1.82 -3.61
C THR A 169 -12.20 0.38 -3.91
N PRO A 170 -12.07 -0.01 -5.20
CA PRO A 170 -11.65 -1.35 -5.57
C PRO A 170 -10.18 -1.61 -5.26
N THR A 171 -9.34 -0.58 -5.28
CA THR A 171 -7.92 -0.68 -4.93
C THR A 171 -7.66 -0.11 -3.54
N VAL A 172 -6.84 -0.79 -2.76
CA VAL A 172 -6.48 -0.39 -1.39
C VAL A 172 -4.97 -0.50 -1.21
N VAL A 173 -4.35 0.52 -0.62
CA VAL A 173 -2.95 0.43 -0.17
C VAL A 173 -2.91 -0.41 1.10
N ILE A 174 -2.01 -1.40 1.17
CA ILE A 174 -1.91 -2.31 2.31
C ILE A 174 -1.74 -1.55 3.63
N ARG A 175 -0.93 -0.49 3.65
CA ARG A 175 -0.77 0.43 4.80
C ARG A 175 -2.09 0.93 5.35
N ASP A 176 -3.00 1.36 4.49
CA ASP A 176 -4.30 1.89 4.89
C ASP A 176 -5.20 0.78 5.45
N ALA A 177 -5.15 -0.41 4.87
CA ALA A 177 -5.85 -1.58 5.40
C ALA A 177 -5.33 -1.95 6.81
N VAL A 178 -4.02 -1.85 7.04
CA VAL A 178 -3.37 -2.10 8.35
C VAL A 178 -3.76 -1.07 9.39
N ILE A 179 -3.73 0.23 9.04
CA ILE A 179 -4.19 1.32 9.91
C ILE A 179 -5.66 1.13 10.26
N ARG A 180 -6.51 0.83 9.27
CA ARG A 180 -7.94 0.62 9.46
C ARG A 180 -8.25 -0.61 10.34
N ALA A 181 -7.37 -1.61 10.32
CA ALA A 181 -7.43 -2.75 11.22
C ALA A 181 -6.94 -2.46 12.65
N GLY A 182 -6.43 -1.24 12.93
CA GLY A 182 -5.88 -0.85 14.21
C GLY A 182 -4.49 -1.41 14.48
N LEU A 183 -3.76 -1.82 13.43
CA LEU A 183 -2.41 -2.39 13.51
C LEU A 183 -1.36 -1.31 13.21
N ASN A 184 -0.15 -1.44 13.77
CA ASN A 184 0.94 -0.49 13.53
C ASN A 184 1.52 -0.67 12.12
N PRO A 185 1.41 0.31 11.20
CA PRO A 185 1.96 0.20 9.85
C PRO A 185 3.49 0.27 9.80
N ASN A 186 4.14 0.71 10.88
CA ASN A 186 5.60 0.83 10.96
C ASN A 186 6.26 -0.39 11.61
N GLN A 187 5.46 -1.37 12.07
CA GLN A 187 6.00 -2.65 12.55
C GLN A 187 6.49 -3.49 11.36
N ALA A 188 7.58 -4.24 11.55
CA ALA A 188 8.09 -5.17 10.55
C ALA A 188 7.13 -6.36 10.41
N TRP A 189 6.35 -6.40 9.32
CA TRP A 189 5.41 -7.49 9.02
C TRP A 189 5.89 -8.32 7.83
N HIS A 190 5.83 -9.65 7.94
CA HIS A 190 5.55 -10.52 6.80
C HIS A 190 4.08 -10.39 6.44
N ILE A 191 3.81 -9.91 5.23
CA ILE A 191 2.46 -9.66 4.75
C ILE A 191 2.19 -10.64 3.62
N PHE A 192 1.16 -11.47 3.78
CA PHE A 192 0.75 -12.44 2.78
C PHE A 192 -0.68 -12.15 2.33
N LEU A 193 -0.86 -11.92 1.03
CA LEU A 193 -2.17 -11.91 0.41
C LEU A 193 -2.56 -13.34 0.03
N LYS A 194 -3.76 -13.78 0.40
CA LYS A 194 -4.33 -15.05 -0.03
C LYS A 194 -5.57 -14.81 -0.90
N VAL A 195 -5.52 -15.38 -2.09
CA VAL A 195 -6.61 -15.46 -3.05
C VAL A 195 -6.99 -16.94 -3.19
N GLU A 196 -8.29 -17.22 -3.25
CA GLU A 196 -8.83 -18.57 -3.41
C GLU A 196 -8.24 -19.25 -4.65
N GLY A 197 -7.82 -20.51 -4.51
CA GLY A 197 -7.20 -21.27 -5.59
C GLY A 197 -5.77 -20.85 -5.98
N GLN A 198 -5.21 -19.79 -5.38
CA GLN A 198 -3.85 -19.32 -5.66
C GLN A 198 -2.89 -19.53 -4.47
N PRO A 199 -1.58 -19.72 -4.71
CA PRO A 199 -0.60 -19.71 -3.64
C PRO A 199 -0.59 -18.35 -2.93
N LYS A 200 -0.27 -18.34 -1.63
CA LYS A 200 -0.09 -17.08 -0.88
C LYS A 200 1.05 -16.28 -1.50
N VAL A 201 0.84 -14.98 -1.70
CA VAL A 201 1.82 -14.07 -2.28
C VAL A 201 2.31 -13.12 -1.19
N GLU A 202 3.63 -13.02 -1.01
CA GLU A 202 4.22 -12.02 -0.12
C GLU A 202 4.10 -10.62 -0.73
N LYS A 203 3.80 -9.63 0.11
CA LYS A 203 3.57 -8.24 -0.27
C LYS A 203 4.33 -7.30 0.66
N ASN A 204 4.58 -6.09 0.19
CA ASN A 204 5.10 -4.99 1.00
C ASN A 204 3.97 -4.14 1.59
N ILE A 205 4.27 -3.39 2.64
CA ILE A 205 3.29 -2.54 3.33
C ILE A 205 2.72 -1.44 2.40
N ASP A 206 3.50 -0.99 1.42
CA ASP A 206 3.09 0.07 0.48
C ASP A 206 2.55 -0.48 -0.85
N ASP A 207 2.42 -1.82 -0.98
CA ASP A 207 1.81 -2.41 -2.18
C ASP A 207 0.30 -2.09 -2.23
N ILE A 208 -0.21 -2.01 -3.46
CA ILE A 208 -1.63 -1.85 -3.76
C ILE A 208 -2.24 -3.23 -4.01
N ILE A 209 -3.39 -3.51 -3.39
CA ILE A 209 -4.21 -4.69 -3.65
C ILE A 209 -5.47 -4.29 -4.43
N ASP A 210 -5.83 -5.09 -5.43
CA ASP A 210 -7.05 -4.91 -6.21
C ASP A 210 -8.14 -5.89 -5.73
N LEU A 211 -9.09 -5.39 -4.96
CA LEU A 211 -10.21 -6.12 -4.36
C LEU A 211 -11.23 -6.63 -5.38
N ARG A 212 -11.09 -6.32 -6.68
CA ARG A 212 -11.90 -6.92 -7.75
C ARG A 212 -11.45 -8.35 -8.08
N THR A 213 -10.25 -8.75 -7.66
CA THR A 213 -9.75 -10.11 -7.93
C THR A 213 -10.71 -11.14 -7.31
N PRO A 214 -11.30 -12.05 -8.11
CA PRO A 214 -12.22 -13.05 -7.59
C PRO A 214 -11.56 -13.91 -6.51
N GLY A 215 -12.29 -14.18 -5.43
CA GLY A 215 -11.81 -15.02 -4.34
C GLY A 215 -10.72 -14.38 -3.48
N ILE A 216 -10.54 -13.05 -3.48
CA ILE A 216 -9.70 -12.41 -2.45
C ILE A 216 -10.26 -12.79 -1.07
N GLU A 217 -9.47 -13.56 -0.33
CA GLU A 217 -9.91 -14.07 0.95
C GLU A 217 -9.44 -13.15 2.07
N LYS A 218 -8.11 -12.93 2.17
CA LYS A 218 -7.52 -12.34 3.38
C LYS A 218 -6.12 -11.75 3.16
N LEU A 219 -5.84 -10.72 3.94
CA LEU A 219 -4.52 -10.19 4.22
C LEU A 219 -4.05 -10.72 5.58
N ARG A 220 -3.02 -11.58 5.56
CA ARG A 220 -2.40 -12.13 6.77
C ARG A 220 -1.13 -11.36 7.08
N LEU A 221 -1.03 -10.85 8.29
CA LEU A 221 0.16 -10.19 8.81
C LEU A 221 0.80 -11.07 9.87
N THR A 222 2.10 -11.29 9.80
CA THR A 222 2.87 -11.97 10.84
C THR A 222 4.07 -11.10 11.14
N PRO A 223 4.38 -10.74 12.40
CA PRO A 223 5.61 -9.99 12.68
C PRO A 223 6.81 -10.71 12.06
N LYS A 224 7.78 -9.99 11.48
CA LYS A 224 8.99 -10.62 10.92
C LYS A 224 9.82 -11.33 12.00
N ASP A 225 9.73 -10.83 13.22
CA ASP A 225 10.30 -11.47 14.39
C ASP A 225 9.27 -12.43 15.01
N VAL A 226 9.16 -13.63 14.42
CA VAL A 226 8.44 -14.74 15.05
C VAL A 226 9.43 -15.52 15.92
N ASN A 227 9.51 -15.16 17.20
CA ASN A 227 10.07 -16.07 18.21
C ASN A 227 8.94 -16.96 18.73
N ASN A 228 9.16 -18.27 18.68
CA ASN A 228 8.17 -19.31 18.88
C ASN A 228 7.84 -19.46 20.37
N GLY A 229 6.73 -18.87 20.81
CA GLY A 229 5.94 -19.34 21.97
C GLY A 229 6.64 -19.47 23.31
N GLU A 230 6.89 -18.34 23.97
CA GLU A 230 6.54 -18.15 25.38
C GLU A 230 5.84 -16.79 25.45
N GLU A 231 4.78 -16.69 26.26
CA GLU A 231 3.94 -15.50 26.43
C GLU A 231 4.81 -14.23 26.42
N SER A 232 4.73 -13.38 25.39
CA SER A 232 5.23 -12.02 25.52
C SER A 232 4.23 -11.30 26.41
N PRO A 233 4.55 -11.04 27.69
CA PRO A 233 3.63 -10.28 28.52
C PRO A 233 3.48 -8.92 27.84
N ALA A 234 2.30 -8.32 27.90
CA ALA A 234 2.19 -6.88 27.70
C ALA A 234 3.36 -6.23 28.45
N LYS A 235 4.21 -5.48 27.73
CA LYS A 235 5.48 -4.89 28.20
C LYS A 235 5.37 -4.54 29.68
N ARG A 236 5.97 -5.37 30.54
CA ARG A 236 5.84 -5.20 31.98
C ARG A 236 6.46 -3.86 32.36
N ARG A 237 5.69 -3.05 33.10
CA ARG A 237 6.08 -1.71 33.54
C ARG A 237 5.72 -1.53 35.00
N GLU A 238 6.34 -2.33 35.86
CA GLU A 238 6.02 -2.32 37.30
C GLU A 238 6.54 -1.07 38.02
N PHE A 239 7.47 -0.34 37.40
CA PHE A 239 7.88 1.01 37.80
C PHE A 239 8.35 1.83 36.59
N SER A 240 8.34 3.16 36.72
CA SER A 240 8.84 4.09 35.69
C SER A 240 10.32 4.40 35.87
N LEU A 241 11.04 4.60 34.76
CA LEU A 241 12.40 5.14 34.78
C LEU A 241 12.35 6.67 34.70
N LEU A 242 13.51 7.33 34.66
CA LEU A 242 13.55 8.75 34.34
C LEU A 242 13.08 8.97 32.89
N PRO A 243 12.35 10.06 32.60
CA PRO A 243 11.87 10.33 31.24
C PRO A 243 12.97 10.38 30.17
N SER A 244 14.19 10.76 30.54
CA SER A 244 15.36 10.74 29.64
C SER A 244 15.78 9.32 29.28
N ASP A 245 15.75 8.38 30.23
CA ASP A 245 16.13 7.00 30.02
C ASP A 245 15.08 6.27 29.17
N GLU A 246 13.79 6.45 29.48
CA GLU A 246 12.72 5.84 28.67
C GLU A 246 12.75 6.35 27.23
N ARG A 247 12.99 7.66 27.04
CA ARG A 247 13.13 8.26 25.71
C ARG A 247 14.28 7.62 24.94
N TYR A 248 15.47 7.54 25.54
CA TYR A 248 16.62 6.92 24.91
C TYR A 248 16.37 5.45 24.55
N LEU A 249 15.82 4.67 25.48
CA LEU A 249 15.54 3.25 25.26
C LEU A 249 14.55 3.04 24.10
N ASN A 250 13.54 3.91 23.99
CA ASN A 250 12.56 3.87 22.91
C ASN A 250 13.14 4.35 21.57
N GLU A 251 13.94 5.42 21.56
CA GLU A 251 14.58 5.96 20.35
C GLU A 251 15.60 4.99 19.76
N MET A 252 16.32 4.24 20.61
CA MET A 252 17.26 3.20 20.19
C MET A 252 16.57 1.88 19.79
N GLY A 253 15.24 1.81 19.90
CA GLY A 253 14.48 0.62 19.50
C GLY A 253 14.64 -0.59 20.42
N TYR A 254 15.18 -0.42 21.64
CA TYR A 254 15.35 -1.52 22.57
C TYR A 254 14.01 -2.15 22.96
N PHE A 255 13.97 -3.48 23.03
CA PHE A 255 12.85 -4.20 23.61
C PHE A 255 13.07 -4.36 25.12
N TRP A 256 12.49 -3.48 25.93
CA TRP A 256 12.78 -3.42 27.36
C TRP A 256 11.54 -3.51 28.26
N GLU A 257 11.74 -3.90 29.52
CA GLU A 257 10.76 -3.93 30.60
C GLU A 257 11.31 -3.57 31.99
N THR A 258 10.40 -3.25 32.91
CA THR A 258 10.73 -2.97 34.31
C THR A 258 10.00 -3.92 35.26
N SER A 259 10.76 -4.54 36.17
CA SER A 259 10.34 -5.63 37.06
C SER A 259 10.69 -5.35 38.52
N LEU A 260 9.77 -5.66 39.42
CA LEU A 260 9.94 -5.65 40.86
C LEU A 260 10.12 -7.10 41.35
N ASN A 261 11.34 -7.44 41.75
CA ASN A 261 11.61 -8.70 42.44
C ASN A 261 11.85 -8.43 43.93
N GLY A 262 10.75 -8.43 44.71
CA GLY A 262 10.76 -7.97 46.10
C GLY A 262 11.06 -6.48 46.18
N ASN A 263 12.15 -6.09 46.86
CA ASN A 263 12.60 -4.70 46.93
C ASN A 263 13.56 -4.30 45.78
N ALA A 264 13.98 -5.26 44.95
CA ALA A 264 14.89 -4.99 43.84
C ALA A 264 14.09 -4.53 42.61
N ARG A 265 14.57 -3.46 41.98
CA ARG A 265 13.99 -2.91 40.75
C ARG A 265 14.92 -3.20 39.59
N TRP A 266 14.42 -3.86 38.57
CA TRP A 266 15.21 -4.28 37.41
C TRP A 266 14.70 -3.60 36.15
N LEU A 267 15.63 -3.06 35.37
CA LEU A 267 15.42 -2.80 33.94
C LEU A 267 15.98 -4.01 33.19
N ILE A 268 15.17 -4.62 32.33
CA ILE A 268 15.57 -5.76 31.50
C ILE A 268 15.43 -5.33 30.04
N ILE A 269 16.49 -5.50 29.25
CA ILE A 269 16.54 -5.28 27.81
C ILE A 269 16.71 -6.64 27.15
N HIS A 270 15.73 -7.05 26.37
CA HIS A 270 15.73 -8.33 25.68
C HIS A 270 16.42 -8.22 24.33
N GLY A 271 17.08 -9.31 23.90
CA GLY A 271 17.70 -9.39 22.59
C GLY A 271 18.86 -8.41 22.40
N PHE A 272 19.54 -8.00 23.48
CA PHE A 272 20.73 -7.16 23.42
C PHE A 272 21.83 -7.89 22.65
N GLU A 273 22.27 -7.31 21.54
CA GLU A 273 23.32 -7.87 20.70
C GLU A 273 24.67 -7.82 21.41
N VAL A 274 25.43 -8.91 21.33
CA VAL A 274 26.78 -8.97 21.89
C VAL A 274 27.81 -9.16 20.77
N PRO A 275 29.05 -8.70 20.95
CA PRO A 275 30.12 -8.86 19.97
C PRO A 275 30.38 -10.32 19.58
N GLU A 276 30.88 -10.56 18.36
CA GLU A 276 31.32 -11.89 17.96
C GLU A 276 32.46 -12.38 18.88
N GLY A 277 32.42 -13.67 19.27
CA GLY A 277 33.39 -14.26 20.20
C GLY A 277 32.77 -14.84 21.48
N TYR A 278 31.46 -14.67 21.68
CA TYR A 278 30.70 -15.33 22.73
C TYR A 278 29.90 -16.54 22.23
N ASN A 279 29.49 -17.40 23.16
CA ASN A 279 28.60 -18.54 22.94
C ASN A 279 27.17 -18.17 22.52
N HIS A 280 26.79 -16.89 22.61
CA HIS A 280 25.49 -16.35 22.22
C HIS A 280 25.68 -15.04 21.45
N GLN A 281 24.84 -14.77 20.45
CA GLN A 281 24.83 -13.50 19.70
C GLN A 281 23.91 -12.44 20.32
N GLN A 282 22.95 -12.88 21.14
CA GLN A 282 22.00 -12.02 21.83
C GLN A 282 21.75 -12.52 23.25
N VAL A 283 21.56 -11.59 24.18
CA VAL A 283 21.22 -11.85 25.58
C VAL A 283 20.13 -10.90 26.07
N ASN A 284 19.45 -11.26 27.15
CA ASN A 284 18.76 -10.29 27.99
C ASN A 284 19.81 -9.62 28.87
N LEU A 285 19.93 -8.29 28.77
CA LEU A 285 20.76 -7.47 29.65
C LEU A 285 19.88 -6.84 30.72
N ALA A 286 20.25 -6.98 31.99
CA ALA A 286 19.54 -6.39 33.10
C ALA A 286 20.41 -5.43 33.92
N LEU A 287 19.79 -4.34 34.37
CA LEU A 287 20.37 -3.34 35.26
C LEU A 287 19.53 -3.23 36.54
N SER A 288 20.20 -3.20 37.70
CA SER A 288 19.54 -2.96 38.99
C SER A 288 19.35 -1.46 39.20
N ILE A 289 18.11 -0.98 39.14
CA ILE A 289 17.74 0.43 39.32
C ILE A 289 17.65 0.74 40.82
N THR A 290 18.76 1.24 41.38
CA THR A 290 18.90 1.54 42.81
C THR A 290 17.85 2.54 43.29
N SER A 291 17.33 2.35 44.51
CA SER A 291 16.46 3.34 45.14
C SER A 291 17.21 4.67 45.26
N GLY A 292 16.64 5.78 44.83
CA GLY A 292 17.32 7.09 44.80
C GLY A 292 18.15 7.39 43.55
N TYR A 293 18.15 6.51 42.53
CA TYR A 293 18.65 6.86 41.20
C TYR A 293 17.97 8.14 40.66
N PRO A 294 18.70 9.12 40.08
CA PRO A 294 20.12 9.05 39.65
C PRO A 294 21.15 9.49 40.71
N VAL A 295 20.72 9.92 41.90
CA VAL A 295 21.65 10.28 42.99
C VAL A 295 22.44 9.06 43.47
N ASN A 296 21.77 7.92 43.57
CA ASN A 296 22.42 6.65 43.84
C ASN A 296 22.87 5.98 42.53
N MET A 297 24.11 5.52 42.52
CA MET A 297 24.77 4.91 41.37
C MET A 297 24.06 3.65 40.88
N LEU A 298 24.08 3.42 39.57
CA LEU A 298 23.87 2.11 38.97
C LEU A 298 25.22 1.39 38.90
N ASP A 299 25.27 0.14 39.37
CA ASP A 299 26.50 -0.64 39.42
C ASP A 299 26.29 -2.01 38.78
N MET A 300 27.35 -2.54 38.18
CA MET A 300 27.34 -3.84 37.49
C MET A 300 26.33 -3.91 36.32
N PHE A 301 26.35 -5.03 35.61
CA PHE A 301 25.27 -5.44 34.71
C PHE A 301 25.10 -6.95 34.76
N TYR A 302 23.98 -7.44 34.25
CA TYR A 302 23.58 -8.84 34.38
C TYR A 302 23.12 -9.36 33.02
N VAL A 303 23.48 -10.60 32.68
CA VAL A 303 23.12 -11.18 31.37
C VAL A 303 22.49 -12.55 31.51
N TYR A 304 21.54 -12.85 30.63
CA TYR A 304 20.96 -14.17 30.46
C TYR A 304 20.67 -14.45 28.98
N PRO A 305 21.04 -15.61 28.41
CA PRO A 305 21.82 -16.69 29.03
C PRO A 305 23.25 -16.25 29.42
N PRO A 306 23.93 -17.00 30.32
CA PRO A 306 25.29 -16.68 30.75
C PRO A 306 26.26 -16.71 29.57
N LEU A 307 27.13 -15.70 29.51
CA LEU A 307 28.13 -15.56 28.46
C LEU A 307 29.41 -16.30 28.84
N ALA A 308 29.97 -16.99 27.84
CA ALA A 308 31.29 -17.59 27.85
C ALA A 308 31.97 -17.30 26.51
N ARG A 309 33.29 -17.10 26.52
CA ARG A 309 34.04 -16.90 25.28
C ARG A 309 34.15 -18.22 24.51
N VAL A 310 34.01 -18.17 23.18
CA VAL A 310 34.14 -19.36 22.31
C VAL A 310 35.55 -19.95 22.33
N ASN A 311 36.56 -19.16 22.67
CA ASN A 311 37.95 -19.59 22.82
C ASN A 311 38.23 -20.32 24.16
N GLY A 312 37.23 -20.44 25.05
CA GLY A 312 37.34 -21.13 26.32
C GLY A 312 38.08 -20.36 27.43
N VAL A 313 38.49 -19.11 27.19
CA VAL A 313 39.10 -18.26 28.23
C VAL A 313 38.03 -17.78 29.20
N ASN A 314 38.29 -17.95 30.49
CA ASN A 314 37.39 -17.51 31.56
C ASN A 314 37.25 -15.98 31.57
N ILE A 315 36.02 -15.51 31.71
CA ILE A 315 35.73 -14.08 31.87
C ILE A 315 35.81 -13.76 33.37
N PRO A 316 36.75 -12.90 33.80
CA PRO A 316 36.96 -12.64 35.22
C PRO A 316 35.77 -11.89 35.85
N ALA A 317 35.48 -12.23 37.11
CA ALA A 317 34.45 -11.57 37.92
C ALA A 317 33.03 -11.70 37.33
N THR A 318 32.72 -12.90 36.82
CA THR A 318 31.41 -13.29 36.27
C THR A 318 30.83 -14.56 36.93
N GLU A 319 31.39 -14.99 38.06
CA GLU A 319 31.06 -16.26 38.73
C GLU A 319 29.78 -16.17 39.59
N ALA A 320 29.31 -14.95 39.88
CA ALA A 320 28.12 -14.71 40.68
C ALA A 320 26.86 -14.58 39.81
N THR A 321 25.70 -14.81 40.41
CA THR A 321 24.40 -14.69 39.74
C THR A 321 23.42 -13.85 40.56
N ALA A 322 22.44 -13.23 39.89
CA ALA A 322 21.24 -12.68 40.52
C ALA A 322 19.99 -13.33 39.95
N VAL A 323 18.99 -13.58 40.79
CA VAL A 323 17.70 -14.15 40.35
C VAL A 323 16.75 -13.02 40.02
N ILE A 324 16.25 -12.99 38.78
CA ILE A 324 15.28 -12.03 38.26
C ILE A 324 14.15 -12.87 37.64
N ASP A 325 12.94 -12.76 38.17
CA ASP A 325 11.78 -13.54 37.71
C ASP A 325 12.02 -15.05 37.66
N SER A 326 12.65 -15.59 38.71
CA SER A 326 13.04 -17.01 38.80
C SER A 326 14.10 -17.45 37.78
N VAL A 327 14.68 -16.53 37.00
CA VAL A 327 15.78 -16.80 36.07
C VAL A 327 17.09 -16.32 36.69
N ALA A 328 18.13 -17.15 36.64
CA ALA A 328 19.46 -16.80 37.15
C ALA A 328 20.27 -16.08 36.07
N TYR A 329 20.46 -14.78 36.24
CA TYR A 329 21.31 -13.95 35.39
C TYR A 329 22.75 -13.99 35.89
N GLN A 330 23.71 -14.13 34.98
CA GLN A 330 25.13 -14.01 35.27
C GLN A 330 25.48 -12.55 35.58
N ARG A 331 26.12 -12.30 36.71
CA ARG A 331 26.51 -10.95 37.15
C ARG A 331 27.89 -10.60 36.64
N TRP A 332 28.00 -9.46 35.99
CA TRP A 332 29.27 -8.87 35.56
C TRP A 332 29.70 -7.77 36.53
N SER A 333 30.64 -8.09 37.41
CA SER A 333 31.16 -7.15 38.40
C SER A 333 32.14 -6.18 37.71
N ARG A 334 31.60 -5.10 37.17
CA ARG A 334 32.35 -4.01 36.52
C ARG A 334 31.93 -2.70 37.16
N HIS A 335 32.92 -1.95 37.63
CA HIS A 335 32.73 -0.76 38.47
C HIS A 335 33.36 0.45 37.80
N ARG A 336 32.72 1.61 37.99
CA ARG A 336 33.23 2.92 37.58
C ARG A 336 32.77 3.97 38.57
N SER A 337 33.39 5.15 38.54
CA SER A 337 32.86 6.31 39.25
C SER A 337 31.51 6.73 38.65
N TRP A 338 30.64 7.30 39.48
CA TRP A 338 29.32 7.78 39.11
C TRP A 338 29.17 9.26 39.45
N ASP A 339 28.70 10.03 38.48
CA ASP A 339 28.35 11.43 38.62
C ASP A 339 26.82 11.61 38.49
N PRO A 340 26.09 11.85 39.59
CA PRO A 340 24.64 12.04 39.54
C PRO A 340 24.11 13.11 38.60
N GLU A 341 24.95 14.08 38.20
CA GLU A 341 24.53 15.16 37.29
C GLU A 341 24.57 14.74 35.82
N THR A 342 25.39 13.75 35.47
CA THR A 342 25.66 13.39 34.06
C THR A 342 25.43 11.92 33.75
N ASP A 343 25.50 11.04 34.74
CA ASP A 343 25.32 9.61 34.57
C ASP A 343 23.86 9.16 34.61
N SER A 344 23.58 8.13 33.82
CA SER A 344 22.23 7.61 33.60
C SER A 344 22.26 6.13 33.19
N VAL A 345 21.10 5.56 32.86
CA VAL A 345 21.00 4.25 32.22
C VAL A 345 21.84 4.22 30.94
N ILE A 346 21.90 5.33 30.21
CA ILE A 346 22.66 5.44 28.96
C ILE A 346 24.15 5.18 29.18
N SER A 347 24.76 5.88 30.15
CA SER A 347 26.17 5.72 30.44
C SER A 347 26.48 4.38 31.11
N GLN A 348 25.52 3.78 31.81
CA GLN A 348 25.66 2.41 32.31
C GLN A 348 25.61 1.36 31.19
N LEU A 349 24.73 1.51 30.20
CA LEU A 349 24.70 0.65 29.02
C LEU A 349 25.98 0.79 28.19
N ALA A 350 26.48 2.00 28.00
CA ALA A 350 27.76 2.24 27.33
C ALA A 350 28.93 1.56 28.05
N MET A 351 28.92 1.53 29.39
CA MET A 351 29.93 0.79 30.16
C MET A 351 29.80 -0.72 29.96
N ALA A 352 28.57 -1.26 29.97
CA ALA A 352 28.32 -2.68 29.74
C ALA A 352 28.79 -3.12 28.35
N ASP A 353 28.44 -2.34 27.31
CA ASP A 353 28.86 -2.56 25.93
C ASP A 353 30.40 -2.54 25.79
N GLY A 354 31.06 -1.51 26.33
CA GLY A 354 32.52 -1.43 26.33
C GLY A 354 33.21 -2.59 27.08
N CYS A 355 32.58 -3.10 28.15
CA CYS A 355 33.08 -4.29 28.84
C CYS A 355 32.93 -5.55 27.98
N LEU A 356 31.79 -5.73 27.32
CA LEU A 356 31.55 -6.88 26.43
C LEU A 356 32.52 -6.90 25.25
N GLN A 357 32.79 -5.74 24.64
CA GLN A 357 33.74 -5.62 23.53
C GLN A 357 35.16 -5.98 23.97
N LYS A 358 35.60 -5.45 25.13
CA LYS A 358 36.96 -5.64 25.63
C LYS A 358 37.35 -7.09 25.87
N GLU A 359 36.39 -7.96 26.23
CA GLU A 359 36.70 -9.36 26.51
C GLU A 359 36.86 -10.20 25.24
N VAL A 360 36.28 -9.84 24.09
CA VAL A 360 36.45 -10.61 22.84
C VAL A 360 37.61 -10.13 21.98
N GLU A 361 38.09 -8.90 22.19
CA GLU A 361 39.27 -8.35 21.52
C GLU A 361 40.61 -8.86 22.10
N GLN A 362 40.57 -9.62 23.21
CA GLN A 362 41.71 -10.24 23.89
C GLN A 362 41.75 -11.74 23.67
#